data_AF-A0A522B0J7-F1
#
_entry.id   AF-A0A522B0J7-F1
#
_cell.length_a   1.000
_cell.length_b   1.000
_cell.length_c   1.000
_cell.angle_alpha   90.00
_cell.angle_beta   90.00
_cell.angle_gamma   90.00
#
_symmetry.space_group_name_H-M   'P 1'
#
loop_
_entity.id
_entity.type
_entity.pdbx_description
1 polymer ?
#
loop_
_entity_poly.entity_id
_entity_poly.type
_entity_poly.pdbx_seq_one_letter_code
_entity_poly.pdbx_strand_id
1 'polypeptide(L)'
;MPELPEVETTLRGILPHLEGRRVAALRVRQPALRWPVPPQLPALLPSQYIHGGQRRGKYLLLALDGGHLLLHLGMSGSLRMVAPGLAAGPHDHLDLLLDDGGVLRLTDPRRFGAVLWLTGDP
;
A
#
# COMPACT_ATOMS: atom_id res chain seq x y z
N MET A 1 -8.73 -12.14 9.73
CA MET A 1 -7.83 -12.59 8.65
C MET A 1 -8.54 -12.30 7.36
N PRO A 2 -8.12 -11.29 6.58
CA PRO A 2 -8.68 -11.07 5.26
C PRO A 2 -8.47 -12.33 4.41
N GLU A 3 -9.57 -12.89 3.92
CA GLU A 3 -9.55 -14.00 2.98
C GLU A 3 -9.58 -13.44 1.54
N LEU A 4 -9.60 -14.34 0.56
CA LEU A 4 -9.56 -13.93 -0.85
C LEU A 4 -10.66 -12.91 -1.23
N PRO A 5 -11.92 -13.07 -0.77
CA PRO A 5 -12.99 -12.10 -1.08
C PRO A 5 -12.73 -10.71 -0.51
N GLU A 6 -12.20 -10.60 0.72
CA GLU A 6 -11.92 -9.32 1.36
C GLU A 6 -10.74 -8.61 0.71
N VAL A 7 -9.71 -9.37 0.29
CA VAL A 7 -8.57 -8.80 -0.44
C VAL A 7 -9.03 -8.29 -1.81
N GLU A 8 -9.87 -9.03 -2.53
CA GLU A 8 -10.46 -8.59 -3.79
C GLU A 8 -11.33 -7.33 -3.61
N THR A 9 -12.16 -7.32 -2.57
CA THR A 9 -13.00 -6.16 -2.23
C THR A 9 -12.15 -4.94 -1.90
N THR A 10 -11.07 -5.12 -1.15
CA THR A 10 -10.10 -4.06 -0.84
C THR A 10 -9.48 -3.51 -2.11
N LEU A 11 -9.01 -4.38 -3.02
CA LEU A 11 -8.43 -3.96 -4.31
C LEU A 11 -9.42 -3.11 -5.09
N ARG A 12 -10.65 -3.61 -5.31
CA ARG A 12 -11.68 -2.89 -6.06
C ARG A 12 -12.08 -1.57 -5.42
N GLY A 13 -12.03 -1.48 -4.09
CA GLY A 13 -12.36 -0.27 -3.36
C GLY A 13 -11.28 0.83 -3.46
N ILE A 14 -10.00 0.45 -3.53
CA ILE A 14 -8.90 1.43 -3.58
C ILE A 14 -8.53 1.78 -5.02
N LEU A 15 -8.57 0.82 -5.94
CA LEU A 15 -7.99 0.95 -7.28
C LEU A 15 -8.51 2.14 -8.11
N PRO A 16 -9.82 2.48 -8.10
CA PRO A 16 -10.34 3.66 -8.80
C PRO A 16 -9.74 5.00 -8.34
N HIS A 17 -9.15 5.04 -7.15
CA HIS A 17 -8.49 6.23 -6.61
C HIS A 17 -6.97 6.24 -6.85
N LEU A 18 -6.40 5.11 -7.26
CA LEU A 18 -4.96 4.94 -7.43
C LEU A 18 -4.54 4.94 -8.91
N GLU A 19 -5.32 4.33 -9.79
CA GLU A 19 -4.97 4.20 -11.21
C GLU A 19 -4.76 5.55 -11.89
N GLY A 20 -3.65 5.66 -12.62
CA GLY A 20 -3.23 6.88 -13.30
C GLY A 20 -2.66 7.97 -12.37
N ARG A 21 -2.65 7.77 -11.05
CA ARG A 21 -2.06 8.71 -10.09
C ARG A 21 -0.56 8.52 -9.96
N ARG A 22 0.13 9.63 -9.71
CA ARG A 22 1.56 9.62 -9.39
C ARG A 22 1.75 9.56 -7.89
N VAL A 23 2.68 8.73 -7.43
CA VAL A 23 3.07 8.70 -6.03
C VAL A 23 3.84 9.98 -5.70
N ALA A 24 3.29 10.79 -4.79
CA ALA A 24 3.96 11.98 -4.28
C ALA A 24 5.00 11.62 -3.20
N ALA A 25 4.64 10.72 -2.28
CA ALA A 25 5.54 10.29 -1.22
C ALA A 25 5.08 8.97 -0.59
N LEU A 26 6.00 8.25 0.04
CA LEU A 26 5.69 7.18 0.97
C LEU A 26 6.13 7.58 2.38
N ARG A 27 5.20 7.65 3.32
CA ARG A 27 5.49 7.93 4.73
C ARG A 27 5.40 6.64 5.53
N VAL A 28 6.52 6.16 6.04
CA VAL A 28 6.59 4.97 6.90
C VAL A 28 6.76 5.43 8.34
N ARG A 29 5.79 5.10 9.20
CA ARG A 29 5.82 5.41 10.64
C ARG A 29 6.27 4.20 11.47
N GLN A 30 5.98 3.00 10.99
CA GLN A 30 6.41 1.76 11.63
C GLN A 30 7.00 0.81 10.57
N PRO A 31 8.34 0.68 10.51
CA PRO A 31 8.99 -0.17 9.51
C PRO A 31 8.99 -1.66 9.89
N ALA A 32 8.81 -2.03 11.17
CA ALA A 32 8.86 -3.42 11.63
C ALA A 32 7.47 -4.10 11.53
N LEU A 33 7.11 -4.53 10.32
CA LEU A 33 5.96 -5.41 10.06
C LEU A 33 6.40 -6.89 10.09
N ARG A 34 5.62 -7.80 9.47
CA ARG A 34 6.00 -9.23 9.39
C ARG A 34 7.39 -9.41 8.76
N TRP A 35 7.64 -8.62 7.73
CA TRP A 35 8.97 -8.35 7.20
C TRP A 35 9.23 -6.85 7.30
N PRO A 36 10.47 -6.43 7.61
CA PRO A 36 10.82 -5.02 7.63
C PRO A 36 10.49 -4.36 6.29
N VAL A 37 9.86 -3.18 6.33
CA VAL A 37 9.65 -2.36 5.13
C VAL A 37 11.02 -1.96 4.58
N PRO A 38 11.34 -2.27 3.31
CA PRO A 38 12.62 -1.91 2.72
C PRO A 38 12.94 -0.42 2.89
N PRO A 39 14.11 -0.05 3.46
CA PRO A 39 14.42 1.34 3.78
C PRO A 39 14.55 2.24 2.56
N GLN A 40 14.77 1.67 1.37
CA GLN A 40 14.83 2.39 0.11
C GLN A 40 13.45 2.76 -0.48
N LEU A 41 12.35 2.12 -0.04
CA LEU A 41 11.02 2.37 -0.60
C LEU A 41 10.59 3.85 -0.57
N PRO A 42 10.80 4.61 0.53
CA PRO A 42 10.47 6.04 0.57
C PRO A 42 11.21 6.90 -0.45
N ALA A 43 12.40 6.48 -0.89
CA ALA A 43 13.16 7.15 -1.94
C ALA A 43 12.81 6.62 -3.35
N LEU A 44 12.44 5.34 -3.44
CA LEU A 44 12.13 4.67 -4.70
C LEU A 44 10.77 5.06 -5.28
N LEU A 45 9.71 5.04 -4.46
CA LEU A 45 8.34 5.19 -4.94
C LEU A 45 7.97 6.58 -5.47
N PRO A 46 8.45 7.71 -4.90
CA PRO A 46 8.06 9.03 -5.37
C PRO A 46 8.30 9.22 -6.88
N SER A 47 7.41 9.98 -7.52
CA SER A 47 7.39 10.26 -8.95
C SER A 47 7.02 9.11 -9.88
N GLN A 48 6.82 7.89 -9.37
CA GLN A 48 6.31 6.78 -10.18
C GLN A 48 4.78 6.87 -10.34
N TYR A 49 4.28 6.50 -11.52
CA TYR A 49 2.85 6.35 -11.78
C TYR A 49 2.34 4.98 -11.35
N ILE A 50 1.13 4.92 -10.82
CA ILE A 50 0.41 3.68 -10.54
C ILE A 50 -0.44 3.35 -11.77
N HIS A 51 -0.12 2.24 -12.45
CA HIS A 51 -0.78 1.83 -13.69
C HIS A 51 -2.02 0.97 -13.45
N GLY A 52 -2.08 0.31 -12.30
CA GLY A 52 -3.08 -0.70 -12.04
C GLY A 52 -2.82 -1.44 -10.75
N GLY A 53 -3.68 -2.40 -10.47
CA GLY A 53 -3.52 -3.29 -9.35
C GLY A 53 -4.17 -4.64 -9.60
N GLN A 54 -3.52 -5.68 -9.14
CA GLN A 54 -4.03 -7.04 -9.23
C GLN A 54 -3.86 -7.75 -7.90
N ARG A 55 -4.56 -8.89 -7.77
CA ARG A 55 -4.45 -9.76 -6.61
C ARG A 55 -3.85 -11.09 -7.01
N ARG A 56 -2.86 -11.57 -6.26
CA ARG A 56 -2.34 -12.93 -6.36
C ARG A 56 -2.50 -13.63 -5.02
N GLY A 57 -3.49 -14.52 -4.92
CA GLY A 57 -3.85 -15.12 -3.63
C GLY A 57 -4.27 -14.05 -2.62
N LYS A 58 -3.53 -13.93 -1.51
CA LYS A 58 -3.77 -12.92 -0.46
C LYS A 58 -2.88 -11.67 -0.58
N TYR A 59 -2.14 -11.56 -1.68
CA TYR A 59 -1.30 -10.41 -1.97
C TYR A 59 -2.00 -9.45 -2.91
N LEU A 60 -1.89 -8.17 -2.60
CA LEU A 60 -2.22 -7.06 -3.49
C LEU A 60 -0.92 -6.61 -4.16
N LEU A 61 -0.96 -6.40 -5.47
CA LEU A 61 0.17 -5.95 -6.27
C LEU A 61 -0.27 -4.69 -6.98
N LEU A 62 0.24 -3.53 -6.55
CA LEU A 62 0.09 -2.30 -7.32
C LEU A 62 1.20 -2.24 -8.35
N ALA A 63 0.85 -2.05 -9.62
CA ALA A 63 1.81 -1.91 -10.72
C ALA A 63 2.27 -0.45 -10.82
N LEU A 64 3.59 -0.24 -10.82
CA LEU A 64 4.25 1.05 -10.98
C LEU A 64 5.31 0.98 -12.08
N ASP A 65 5.85 2.13 -12.49
CA ASP A 65 6.83 2.25 -13.59
C ASP A 65 7.99 1.26 -13.49
N GLY A 66 8.58 1.08 -12.30
CA GLY A 66 9.76 0.23 -12.10
C GLY A 66 9.49 -1.19 -11.60
N GLY A 67 8.23 -1.57 -11.38
CA GLY A 67 7.89 -2.84 -10.74
C GLY A 67 6.59 -2.79 -9.95
N HIS A 68 6.49 -3.58 -8.88
CA HIS A 68 5.26 -3.78 -8.13
C HIS A 68 5.45 -3.51 -6.64
N LEU A 69 4.53 -2.72 -6.08
CA LEU A 69 4.38 -2.61 -4.63
C LEU A 69 3.49 -3.76 -4.15
N LEU A 70 4.11 -4.73 -3.48
CA LEU A 70 3.41 -5.86 -2.87
C LEU A 70 2.91 -5.47 -1.48
N LEU A 71 1.62 -5.66 -1.25
CA LEU A 71 0.95 -5.43 0.01
C LEU A 71 0.30 -6.74 0.48
N HIS A 72 0.50 -7.10 1.73
CA HIS A 72 -0.20 -8.21 2.39
C HIS A 72 -0.86 -7.69 3.66
N LEU A 73 -2.15 -7.98 3.85
CA LEU A 73 -2.92 -7.44 4.97
C LEU A 73 -2.74 -8.23 6.28
N GLY A 74 -2.11 -9.41 6.23
CA GLY A 74 -1.87 -10.20 7.44
C GLY A 74 -3.19 -10.67 8.06
N MET A 75 -3.36 -10.45 9.36
CA MET A 75 -4.60 -10.84 10.07
C MET A 75 -5.54 -9.68 10.36
N SER A 76 -4.99 -8.48 10.57
CA SER A 76 -5.70 -7.29 11.04
C SER A 76 -5.43 -6.04 10.19
N GLY A 77 -4.69 -6.18 9.10
CA GLY A 77 -4.39 -5.10 8.19
C GLY A 77 -5.61 -4.67 7.38
N SER A 78 -5.72 -3.38 7.11
CA SER A 78 -6.67 -2.83 6.14
C SER A 78 -6.03 -1.66 5.38
N LEU A 79 -6.48 -1.48 4.13
CA LEU A 79 -6.11 -0.35 3.28
C LEU A 79 -7.33 0.52 3.05
N ARG A 80 -7.19 1.84 3.22
CA ARG A 80 -8.28 2.79 3.04
C ARG A 80 -7.77 4.09 2.44
N MET A 81 -8.59 4.69 1.58
CA MET A 81 -8.42 6.10 1.25
C MET A 81 -8.83 6.94 2.46
N VAL A 82 -7.99 7.89 2.84
CA VAL A 82 -8.28 8.83 3.92
C VAL A 82 -8.14 10.26 3.43
N ALA A 83 -8.83 11.17 4.13
CA ALA A 83 -8.77 12.59 3.80
C ALA A 83 -7.32 13.12 3.95
N PRO A 84 -6.89 14.03 3.07
CA PRO A 84 -5.61 14.71 3.22
C PRO A 84 -5.52 15.39 4.60
N GLY A 85 -4.40 15.20 5.29
CA GLY A 85 -4.17 15.81 6.61
C GLY A 85 -4.83 15.09 7.80
N LEU A 86 -5.59 14.01 7.58
CA LEU A 86 -6.09 13.19 8.69
C LEU A 86 -4.90 12.63 9.50
N ALA A 87 -4.85 12.96 10.79
CA ALA A 87 -3.81 12.49 11.69
C ALA A 87 -3.74 10.96 11.71
N ALA A 88 -2.53 10.41 11.81
CA ALA A 88 -2.31 8.97 11.91
C ALA A 88 -2.60 8.49 13.33
N GLY A 89 -3.39 7.42 13.44
CA GLY A 89 -3.61 6.69 14.68
C GLY A 89 -2.45 5.75 15.04
N PRO A 90 -2.52 5.09 16.21
CA PRO A 90 -1.42 4.26 16.75
C PRO A 90 -1.08 3.03 15.90
N HIS A 91 -1.99 2.62 15.02
CA HIS A 91 -1.82 1.44 14.17
C HIS A 91 -1.71 1.79 12.69
N ASP A 92 -1.67 3.07 12.36
CA ASP A 92 -1.52 3.57 10.99
C ASP A 92 -0.03 3.60 10.65
N HIS A 93 0.46 2.53 10.02
CA HIS A 93 1.91 2.31 9.89
C HIS A 93 2.52 2.96 8.66
N LEU A 94 1.71 3.17 7.62
CA LEU A 94 2.19 3.68 6.35
C LEU A 94 1.11 4.47 5.62
N ASP A 95 1.51 5.58 5.01
CA ASP A 95 0.70 6.33 4.05
C ASP A 95 1.43 6.39 2.69
N LEU A 96 0.72 6.01 1.63
CA LEU A 96 1.10 6.30 0.25
C LEU A 96 0.34 7.56 -0.18
N LEU A 97 1.07 8.64 -0.38
CA LEU A 97 0.54 9.94 -0.77
C LEU A 97 0.54 10.04 -2.28
N LEU A 98 -0.57 10.50 -2.83
CA LEU A 98 -0.77 10.71 -4.26
C LEU A 98 -0.63 12.19 -4.62
N ASP A 99 -0.43 12.46 -5.90
CA ASP A 99 -0.27 13.80 -6.45
C ASP A 99 -1.53 14.67 -6.40
N ASP A 100 -2.72 14.06 -6.33
CA ASP A 100 -4.00 14.75 -6.12
C ASP A 100 -4.31 15.04 -4.64
N GLY A 101 -3.37 14.74 -3.74
CA GLY A 101 -3.52 14.86 -2.29
C GLY A 101 -4.18 13.65 -1.62
N GLY A 102 -4.68 12.68 -2.39
CA GLY A 102 -5.21 11.43 -1.88
C GLY A 102 -4.19 10.67 -1.04
N VAL A 103 -4.66 9.98 0.00
CA VAL A 103 -3.81 9.21 0.89
C VAL A 103 -4.37 7.80 1.03
N LEU A 104 -3.61 6.81 0.57
CA LEU A 104 -3.87 5.41 0.86
C LEU A 104 -3.12 5.03 2.13
N ARG A 105 -3.85 4.63 3.16
CA ARG A 105 -3.32 4.33 4.49
C ARG A 105 -3.40 2.85 4.81
N LEU A 106 -2.30 2.28 5.31
CA LEU A 106 -2.24 0.96 5.90
C LEU A 106 -2.36 1.04 7.42
N THR A 107 -3.41 0.44 7.95
CA THR A 107 -3.62 0.26 9.39
C THR A 107 -3.49 -1.23 9.73
N ASP A 108 -2.59 -1.62 10.65
CA ASP A 108 -2.43 -3.03 11.05
C ASP A 108 -2.03 -3.19 12.53
N PRO A 109 -3.00 -3.35 13.45
CA PRO A 109 -2.73 -3.48 14.89
C PRO A 109 -1.73 -4.58 15.27
N ARG A 110 -1.73 -5.71 14.56
CA ARG A 110 -0.86 -6.86 14.87
C ARG A 110 0.47 -6.83 14.11
N ARG A 111 0.63 -5.93 13.14
CA ARG A 111 1.85 -5.77 12.32
C ARG A 111 2.26 -7.05 11.57
N PHE A 112 1.29 -7.88 11.19
CA PHE A 112 1.54 -9.12 10.44
C PHE A 112 1.36 -8.96 8.93
N GLY A 113 1.02 -7.76 8.48
CA GLY A 113 1.08 -7.37 7.09
C GLY A 113 2.50 -7.24 6.55
N ALA A 114 2.60 -6.95 5.27
CA ALA A 114 3.86 -6.73 4.57
C ALA A 114 3.71 -5.63 3.52
N VAL A 115 4.78 -4.86 3.33
CA VAL A 115 4.92 -3.87 2.25
C VAL A 115 6.30 -4.08 1.66
N LEU A 116 6.37 -4.60 0.45
CA LEU A 116 7.62 -5.01 -0.22
C LEU A 116 7.64 -4.50 -1.66
N TRP A 117 8.84 -4.42 -2.23
CA TRP A 117 9.04 -4.09 -3.64
C TRP A 117 9.41 -5.34 -4.43
N LEU A 118 8.80 -5.53 -5.59
CA LEU A 118 9.13 -6.58 -6.55
C LEU A 118 9.54 -5.94 -7.88
N THR A 119 10.68 -6.34 -8.42
CA THR A 119 11.15 -5.93 -9.75
C THR A 119 10.70 -6.93 -10.81
N GLY A 120 10.28 -6.45 -11.98
CA GLY A 120 9.83 -7.30 -13.08
C GLY A 120 8.37 -7.75 -12.96
N ASP A 121 8.00 -8.76 -13.76
CA ASP A 121 6.65 -9.33 -13.81
C ASP A 121 6.46 -10.35 -12.66
N PRO A 122 5.47 -10.16 -11.77
CA PRO A 122 5.35 -10.91 -10.51
C PRO A 122 4.79 -12.33 -10.65
#